data_AF-A0A959WZR3-F1
#
_entry.id   AF-A0A959WZR3-F1
#
_cell.length_a   1.000
_cell.length_b   1.000
_cell.length_c   1.000
_cell.angle_alpha   90.00
_cell.angle_beta   90.00
_cell.angle_gamma   90.00
#
_symmetry.space_group_name_H-M   'P 1'
#
loop_
_entity.id
_entity.type
_entity.pdbx_description
1 polymer ?
#
loop_
_entity_poly.entity_id
_entity_poly.type
_entity_poly.pdbx_seq_one_letter_code
_entity_poly.pdbx_strand_id
1 'polypeptide(L)'
;MDTTPTRPRHLRPGAHVVPPSTYTRDVLQSLTALRSFSSTLRSIDSASEFSARLTSLRRDLRTFDGMIRRLRSYQLMSPVLDKQRNRLALQGPGLARTMSDFLDAVRDGNATRARSLANEVQTRLDRFRKSA
;
A
#
# COMPACT_ATOMS: atom_id res chain seq x y z
N MET A 1 -41.19 -25.99 -6.71
CA MET A 1 -40.14 -25.66 -5.73
C MET A 1 -38.83 -26.13 -6.33
N ASP A 2 -37.99 -25.20 -6.81
CA ASP A 2 -36.67 -25.52 -7.33
C ASP A 2 -35.70 -24.44 -6.84
N THR A 3 -35.08 -24.66 -5.69
CA THR A 3 -33.98 -23.84 -5.20
C THR A 3 -32.69 -24.46 -5.68
N THR A 4 -32.19 -24.01 -6.83
CA THR A 4 -30.88 -24.39 -7.33
C THR A 4 -29.81 -23.96 -6.31
N PRO A 5 -28.96 -24.87 -5.80
CA PRO A 5 -27.90 -24.50 -4.87
C PRO A 5 -26.87 -23.63 -5.61
N THR A 6 -26.69 -22.41 -5.12
CA THR A 6 -25.68 -21.48 -5.62
C THR A 6 -24.30 -22.09 -5.40
N ARG A 7 -23.63 -22.45 -6.50
CA ARG A 7 -22.28 -23.02 -6.51
C ARG A 7 -21.35 -22.13 -5.66
N PRO A 8 -20.62 -22.67 -4.66
CA PRO A 8 -19.69 -21.86 -3.88
C PRO A 8 -18.63 -21.28 -4.81
N ARG A 9 -18.50 -19.95 -4.81
CA ARG A 9 -17.40 -19.25 -5.49
C ARG A 9 -16.10 -19.91 -5.06
N HIS A 10 -15.31 -20.35 -6.04
CA HIS A 10 -13.99 -20.94 -5.84
C HIS A 10 -13.21 -20.17 -4.78
N LEU A 11 -13.11 -20.76 -3.59
CA LEU A 11 -12.18 -20.32 -2.56
C LEU A 11 -10.78 -20.54 -3.15
N ARG A 12 -9.95 -19.49 -3.15
CA ARG A 12 -8.55 -19.69 -3.53
C ARG A 12 -7.92 -20.59 -2.47
N PRO A 13 -7.25 -21.70 -2.84
CA PRO A 13 -6.54 -22.53 -1.88
C PRO A 13 -5.54 -21.65 -1.11
N GLY A 14 -5.69 -21.57 0.21
CA GLY A 14 -4.84 -20.77 1.09
C GLY A 14 -5.25 -19.31 1.33
N ALA A 15 -6.40 -18.84 0.84
CA ALA A 15 -6.88 -17.49 1.14
C ALA A 15 -7.66 -17.44 2.47
N HIS A 16 -7.34 -16.47 3.32
CA HIS A 16 -7.98 -16.28 4.62
C HIS A 16 -9.28 -15.50 4.45
N VAL A 17 -10.42 -16.14 4.68
CA VAL A 17 -11.70 -15.43 4.75
C VAL A 17 -11.69 -14.55 5.99
N VAL A 18 -11.76 -13.22 5.78
CA VAL A 18 -11.71 -12.25 6.89
C VAL A 18 -13.02 -11.46 6.98
N PRO A 19 -13.43 -11.05 8.19
CA PRO A 19 -14.60 -10.19 8.34
C PRO A 19 -14.31 -8.80 7.76
N PRO A 20 -15.33 -8.08 7.24
CA PRO A 20 -15.15 -6.74 6.68
C PRO A 20 -14.46 -5.75 7.62
N SER A 21 -14.68 -5.86 8.94
CA SER A 21 -14.04 -5.01 9.94
C SER A 21 -12.52 -5.16 9.98
N THR A 22 -11.99 -6.37 9.77
CA THR A 22 -10.54 -6.63 9.70
C THR A 22 -9.96 -6.03 8.43
N TYR A 23 -10.64 -6.23 7.30
CA TYR A 23 -10.25 -5.59 6.04
C TYR A 23 -10.21 -4.07 6.12
N THR A 24 -11.28 -3.44 6.63
CA THR A 24 -11.36 -1.98 6.76
C THR A 24 -10.26 -1.45 7.69
N ARG A 25 -9.99 -2.13 8.80
CA ARG A 25 -8.89 -1.76 9.72
C ARG A 25 -7.54 -1.74 9.02
N ASP A 26 -7.19 -2.81 8.31
CA ASP A 26 -5.90 -2.95 7.65
C ASP A 26 -5.75 -1.94 6.48
N VAL A 27 -6.84 -1.66 5.75
CA VAL A 27 -6.87 -0.58 4.75
C VAL A 27 -6.62 0.77 5.42
N LEU A 28 -7.32 1.12 6.51
CA LEU A 28 -7.13 2.38 7.23
C LEU A 28 -5.71 2.51 7.81
N GLN A 29 -5.14 1.43 8.33
CA GLN A 29 -3.76 1.41 8.80
C GLN A 29 -2.76 1.66 7.65
N SER A 30 -2.98 1.06 6.48
CA SER A 30 -2.14 1.30 5.29
C SER A 30 -2.19 2.77 4.85
N LEU A 31 -3.39 3.39 4.85
CA LEU A 31 -3.58 4.78 4.49
C LEU A 31 -2.98 5.73 5.54
N THR A 32 -3.06 5.36 6.81
CA THR A 32 -2.44 6.11 7.92
C THR A 32 -0.92 6.12 7.77
N ALA A 33 -0.31 4.97 7.49
CA ALA A 33 1.13 4.88 7.24
C ALA A 33 1.56 5.75 6.05
N LEU A 34 0.80 5.76 4.94
CA LEU A 34 1.08 6.65 3.81
C LEU A 34 0.96 8.14 4.17
N ARG A 35 -0.02 8.51 4.99
CA ARG A 35 -0.18 9.90 5.47
C ARG A 35 0.98 10.32 6.37
N SER A 36 1.38 9.47 7.32
CA SER A 36 2.53 9.71 8.20
C SER A 36 3.83 9.84 7.39
N PHE A 37 4.05 8.94 6.44
CA PHE A 37 5.18 9.01 5.50
C PHE A 37 5.22 10.36 4.78
N SER A 38 4.10 10.75 4.15
CA SER A 38 4.01 12.00 3.39
C SER A 38 4.12 13.24 4.26
N SER A 39 3.62 13.20 5.50
CA SER A 39 3.77 14.29 6.46
C SER A 39 5.23 14.45 6.87
N THR A 40 5.89 13.35 7.23
CA THR A 40 7.31 13.34 7.60
C THR A 40 8.19 13.79 6.45
N LEU A 41 7.90 13.35 5.23
CA LEU A 41 8.68 13.73 4.06
C LEU A 41 8.59 15.23 3.75
N ARG A 42 7.40 15.83 3.93
CA ARG A 42 7.16 17.26 3.69
C ARG A 42 7.72 18.18 4.78
N SER A 43 8.01 17.65 5.97
CA SER A 43 8.59 18.42 7.08
C SER A 43 10.11 18.35 7.11
N ILE A 44 10.75 17.83 6.06
CA ILE A 44 12.21 17.73 5.96
C ILE A 44 12.68 18.86 5.05
N ASP A 45 13.46 19.76 5.63
CA ASP A 45 13.96 20.95 4.93
C ASP A 45 15.47 20.86 4.63
N SER A 46 16.15 19.81 5.12
CA SER A 46 17.58 19.60 4.91
C SER A 46 18.00 18.14 4.78
N ALA A 47 19.18 17.90 4.21
CA ALA A 47 19.77 16.56 4.09
C ALA A 47 20.08 15.91 5.46
N SER A 48 20.42 16.71 6.48
CA SER A 48 20.67 16.22 7.83
C SER A 48 19.38 15.73 8.48
N GLU A 49 18.30 16.51 8.37
CA GLU A 49 16.97 16.08 8.81
C GLU A 49 16.48 14.85 8.05
N PHE A 50 16.72 14.79 6.74
CA PHE A 50 16.38 13.61 5.95
C PHE A 50 17.04 12.37 6.52
N SER A 51 18.34 12.43 6.80
CA SER A 51 19.10 11.33 7.37
C SER A 51 18.56 10.93 8.76
N ALA A 52 18.22 11.90 9.60
CA ALA A 52 17.62 11.67 10.91
C ALA A 52 16.22 11.01 10.83
N ARG A 53 15.43 11.35 9.80
CA ARG A 53 14.05 10.85 9.59
C ARG A 53 13.98 9.58 8.74
N LEU A 54 15.07 9.19 8.06
CA LEU A 54 15.11 8.05 7.13
C LEU A 54 14.60 6.74 7.76
N THR A 55 14.98 6.48 9.02
CA THR A 55 14.52 5.29 9.75
C THR A 55 13.01 5.28 9.96
N SER A 56 12.41 6.42 10.28
CA SER A 56 10.95 6.55 10.42
C SER A 56 10.24 6.41 9.07
N LEU A 57 10.73 7.08 8.03
CA LEU A 57 10.19 6.94 6.67
C LEU A 57 10.18 5.47 6.21
N ARG A 58 11.28 4.74 6.42
CA ARG A 58 11.35 3.30 6.12
C ARG A 58 10.44 2.44 6.99
N ARG A 59 10.14 2.86 8.22
CA ARG A 59 9.19 2.16 9.11
C ARG A 59 7.76 2.32 8.60
N ASP A 60 7.38 3.52 8.17
CA ASP A 60 6.07 3.80 7.61
C ASP A 60 5.85 3.00 6.32
N LEU A 61 6.84 2.96 5.42
CA LEU A 61 6.77 2.13 4.20
C LEU A 61 6.65 0.63 4.49
N ARG A 62 7.38 0.12 5.49
CA ARG A 62 7.26 -1.28 5.92
C ARG A 62 5.88 -1.59 6.50
N THR A 63 5.30 -0.65 7.25
CA THR A 63 3.95 -0.78 7.79
C THR A 63 2.94 -0.83 6.66
N PHE A 64 3.04 0.10 5.70
CA PHE A 64 2.22 0.11 4.50
C PHE A 64 2.32 -1.20 3.71
N ASP A 65 3.53 -1.63 3.35
CA ASP A 65 3.76 -2.87 2.60
C ASP A 65 3.25 -4.12 3.34
N GLY A 66 3.46 -4.17 4.66
CA GLY A 66 2.94 -5.23 5.52
C GLY A 66 1.41 -5.35 5.46
N MET A 67 0.70 -4.22 5.50
CA MET A 67 -0.77 -4.22 5.36
C MET A 67 -1.20 -4.65 3.96
N ILE A 68 -0.55 -4.14 2.90
CA ILE A 68 -0.84 -4.56 1.51
C ILE A 68 -0.62 -6.06 1.33
N ARG A 69 0.43 -6.63 1.91
CA ARG A 69 0.70 -8.07 1.87
C ARG A 69 -0.38 -8.87 2.59
N ARG A 70 -0.92 -8.38 3.71
CA ARG A 70 -2.08 -8.99 4.37
C ARG A 70 -3.31 -8.95 3.48
N LEU A 71 -3.61 -7.79 2.86
CA LEU A 71 -4.71 -7.67 1.91
C LEU A 71 -4.63 -8.73 0.80
N ARG A 72 -3.44 -8.98 0.23
CA ARG A 72 -3.23 -10.04 -0.78
C ARG A 72 -3.66 -11.44 -0.31
N SER A 73 -3.48 -11.74 0.97
CA SER A 73 -3.82 -13.04 1.56
C SER A 73 -5.31 -13.22 1.89
N TYR A 74 -6.08 -12.12 1.89
CA TYR A 74 -7.48 -12.16 2.31
C TYR A 74 -8.40 -12.81 1.28
N GLN A 75 -9.62 -13.08 1.69
CA GLN A 75 -10.76 -13.32 0.83
C GLN A 75 -11.97 -12.69 1.51
N LEU A 76 -12.75 -11.92 0.74
CA LEU A 76 -13.94 -11.24 1.26
C LEU A 76 -15.18 -11.86 0.64
N MET A 77 -16.20 -12.11 1.47
CA MET A 77 -17.47 -12.67 0.97
C MET A 77 -18.22 -11.66 0.09
N SER A 78 -18.07 -10.36 0.38
CA SER A 78 -18.59 -9.30 -0.48
C SER A 78 -17.73 -9.20 -1.75
N PRO A 79 -18.28 -9.48 -2.94
CA PRO A 79 -17.53 -9.38 -4.19
C PRO A 79 -17.08 -7.94 -4.51
N VAL A 80 -17.82 -6.93 -4.04
CA VAL A 80 -17.44 -5.52 -4.18
C VAL A 80 -16.16 -5.23 -3.40
N LEU A 81 -16.12 -5.62 -2.12
CA LEU A 81 -14.94 -5.44 -1.29
C LEU A 81 -13.77 -6.31 -1.77
N ASP A 82 -14.03 -7.54 -2.24
CA ASP A 82 -12.98 -8.40 -2.77
C ASP A 82 -12.33 -7.80 -4.03
N LYS A 83 -13.12 -7.18 -4.92
CA LYS A 83 -12.62 -6.45 -6.09
C LYS A 83 -11.77 -5.25 -5.69
N GLN A 84 -12.25 -4.44 -4.74
CA GLN A 84 -11.49 -3.29 -4.20
C GLN A 84 -10.17 -3.74 -3.59
N ARG A 85 -10.22 -4.74 -2.69
CA ARG A 85 -9.07 -5.40 -2.11
C ARG A 85 -8.08 -5.84 -3.19
N ASN A 86 -8.55 -6.51 -4.25
CA ASN A 86 -7.66 -7.04 -5.29
C ASN A 86 -6.92 -5.93 -6.03
N ARG A 87 -7.58 -4.78 -6.28
CA ARG A 87 -6.92 -3.61 -6.87
C ARG A 87 -5.85 -3.03 -5.94
N LEU A 88 -6.17 -2.85 -4.67
CA LEU A 88 -5.21 -2.37 -3.66
C LEU A 88 -3.99 -3.29 -3.53
N ALA A 89 -4.24 -4.59 -3.43
CA ALA A 89 -3.25 -5.66 -3.35
C ALA A 89 -2.34 -5.71 -4.58
N LEU A 90 -2.85 -5.33 -5.76
CA LEU A 90 -2.08 -5.27 -7.00
C LEU A 90 -1.22 -4.01 -7.09
N GLN A 91 -1.76 -2.84 -6.71
CA GLN A 91 -1.06 -1.56 -6.87
C GLN A 91 -0.06 -1.26 -5.74
N GLY A 92 -0.36 -1.70 -4.51
CA GLY A 92 0.41 -1.38 -3.31
C GLY A 92 1.90 -1.77 -3.36
N PRO A 93 2.28 -2.99 -3.79
CA PRO A 93 3.70 -3.40 -3.77
C PRO A 93 4.57 -2.54 -4.69
N GLY A 94 4.05 -2.17 -5.86
CA GLY A 94 4.74 -1.29 -6.78
C GLY A 94 4.96 0.11 -6.20
N LEU A 95 3.95 0.66 -5.54
CA LEU A 95 4.06 1.95 -4.85
C LEU A 95 5.10 1.92 -3.72
N ALA A 96 5.05 0.90 -2.85
CA ALA A 96 5.99 0.75 -1.74
C ALA A 96 7.45 0.67 -2.24
N ARG A 97 7.67 -0.09 -3.32
CA ARG A 97 8.99 -0.22 -3.94
C ARG A 97 9.51 1.11 -4.49
N THR A 98 8.72 1.81 -5.30
CA THR A 98 9.15 3.11 -5.87
C THR A 98 9.41 4.14 -4.77
N MET A 99 8.62 4.16 -3.69
CA MET A 99 8.88 5.03 -2.54
C MET A 99 10.18 4.66 -1.83
N SER A 100 10.50 3.38 -1.67
CA SER A 100 11.79 2.94 -1.10
C SER A 100 12.97 3.34 -1.99
N ASP A 101 12.86 3.10 -3.30
CA ASP A 101 13.90 3.46 -4.27
C ASP A 101 14.12 4.98 -4.29
N PHE A 102 13.06 5.76 -4.09
CA PHE A 102 13.15 7.21 -3.96
C PHE A 102 13.95 7.62 -2.71
N LEU A 103 13.69 7.01 -1.55
CA LEU A 103 14.45 7.28 -0.33
C LEU A 103 15.94 6.96 -0.52
N ASP A 104 16.24 5.84 -1.19
CA ASP A 104 17.61 5.44 -1.46
C ASP A 104 18.30 6.42 -2.42
N ALA A 105 17.60 6.88 -3.47
CA ALA A 105 18.13 7.89 -4.38
C ALA A 105 18.44 9.23 -3.68
N VAL A 106 17.59 9.66 -2.75
CA VAL A 106 17.83 10.88 -1.96
C VAL A 106 19.01 10.69 -1.00
N ARG A 107 19.07 9.55 -0.30
CA ARG A 107 20.20 9.19 0.58
C ARG A 107 21.53 9.22 -0.18
N ASP A 108 21.54 8.70 -1.41
CA ASP A 108 22.75 8.57 -2.23
C ASP A 108 23.11 9.88 -2.97
N GLY A 109 22.35 10.98 -2.74
CA GLY A 109 22.57 12.26 -3.40
C GLY A 109 22.25 12.26 -4.91
N ASN A 110 21.57 11.23 -5.42
CA ASN A 110 21.25 11.09 -6.83
C ASN A 110 19.99 11.89 -7.19
N ALA A 111 20.16 13.21 -7.35
CA ALA A 111 19.06 14.14 -7.61
C ALA A 111 18.27 13.80 -8.90
N THR A 112 18.94 13.36 -9.96
CA THR A 112 18.29 12.98 -11.23
C THR A 112 17.35 11.79 -11.03
N ARG A 113 17.83 10.74 -10.37
CA ARG A 113 17.02 9.56 -10.07
C ARG A 113 15.90 9.88 -9.08
N ALA A 114 16.18 10.66 -8.04
CA ALA A 114 15.17 11.08 -7.07
C ALA A 114 14.01 11.86 -7.72
N ARG A 115 14.31 12.79 -8.64
CA ARG A 115 13.28 13.54 -9.40
C ARG A 115 12.44 12.63 -10.29
N SER A 116 13.08 11.72 -11.02
CA SER A 116 12.38 10.74 -11.86
C SER A 116 11.43 9.87 -11.03
N LEU A 117 11.93 9.34 -9.91
CA LEU A 117 11.14 8.51 -9.00
C LEU A 117 10.02 9.31 -8.31
N ALA A 118 10.19 10.60 -8.01
CA ALA A 118 9.13 11.42 -7.43
C ALA A 118 7.90 11.49 -8.35
N ASN A 119 8.09 11.70 -9.65
CA ASN A 119 7.01 11.68 -10.64
C ASN A 119 6.34 10.30 -10.72
N GLU A 120 7.14 9.23 -10.64
CA GLU A 120 6.63 7.86 -10.64
C GLU A 120 5.83 7.55 -9.35
N VAL A 121 6.32 7.98 -8.18
CA VAL A 121 5.62 7.87 -6.89
C VAL A 121 4.27 8.55 -6.98
N GLN A 122 4.20 9.78 -7.49
CA GLN A 122 2.94 10.51 -7.63
C GLN A 122 1.95 9.74 -8.52
N THR A 123 2.42 9.29 -9.68
CA THR A 123 1.60 8.50 -10.62
C THR A 123 1.05 7.22 -9.97
N ARG A 124 1.90 6.47 -9.26
CA ARG A 124 1.51 5.23 -8.59
C ARG A 124 0.59 5.49 -7.39
N LEU A 125 0.82 6.56 -6.66
CA LEU A 125 -0.02 6.97 -5.54
C LEU A 125 -1.44 7.32 -6.01
N ASP A 126 -1.58 8.02 -7.12
CA ASP A 126 -2.89 8.35 -7.68
C ASP A 126 -3.64 7.10 -8.15
N ARG A 127 -2.94 6.14 -8.79
CA ARG A 127 -3.54 4.84 -9.14
C ARG A 127 -3.96 4.04 -7.91
N PHE A 128 -3.13 4.05 -6.87
CA PHE A 128 -3.43 3.39 -5.61
C PHE A 128 -4.66 4.01 -4.93
N ARG A 129 -4.74 5.35 -4.85
CA ARG A 129 -5.88 6.08 -4.29
C ARG A 129 -7.20 5.82 -5.04
N LYS A 130 -7.15 5.71 -6.37
CA LYS A 130 -8.32 5.35 -7.20
C LYS A 130 -8.76 3.88 -7.01
N SER A 131 -7.89 3.06 -6.44
CA SER A 131 -8.15 1.63 -6.18
C SER A 131 -8.75 1.39 -4.80
N ALA A 132 -8.45 2.28 -3.85
CA ALA A 132 -9.06 2.38 -2.53
C ALA A 132 -10.52 2.81 -2.64
#